data_AF-A5HG78-F1
#
_entry.id   AF-A5HG78-F1
#
_cell.length_a   1.000
_cell.length_b   1.000
_cell.length_c   1.000
_cell.angle_alpha   90.00
_cell.angle_beta   90.00
_cell.angle_gamma   90.00
#
_symmetry.space_group_name_H-M   'P 1'
#
loop_
_entity.id
_entity.type
_entity.pdbx_description
1 polymer ?
#
loop_
_entity_poly.entity_id
_entity_poly.type
_entity_poly.pdbx_seq_one_letter_code
_entity_poly.pdbx_strand_id
1 'polypeptide(L)' 'EVDCQSKGLQAVPPGIPVDTAMLRLDFNKFKSLDATAFEDLGSVTYLGLESAGIESLSEGVFDH' A
#
# COMPACT_ATOMS: atom_id res chain seq x y z
N GLU A 1 11.38 -2.37 7.18
CA GLU A 1 10.06 -1.76 7.47
C GLU A 1 10.04 -0.37 6.89
N VAL A 2 8.92 0.03 6.30
CA VAL A 2 8.66 1.39 5.81
C VAL A 2 7.36 1.88 6.44
N ASP A 3 7.45 2.94 7.24
CA ASP A 3 6.31 3.55 7.94
C ASP A 3 5.80 4.79 7.18
N CYS A 4 4.59 4.66 6.62
CA CYS A 4 3.89 5.69 5.87
C CYS A 4 2.55 6.08 6.51
N GLN A 5 2.36 5.81 7.81
CA GLN A 5 1.10 6.03 8.49
C GLN A 5 0.73 7.51 8.64
N SER A 6 -0.57 7.81 8.69
CA SER A 6 -1.12 9.13 9.06
C SER A 6 -0.60 10.32 8.22
N LYS A 7 -0.20 10.07 6.98
CA LYS A 7 0.33 11.09 6.05
C LYS A 7 -0.73 11.68 5.13
N GLY A 8 -1.97 11.19 5.21
CA GLY A 8 -3.07 11.60 4.33
C GLY A 8 -2.86 11.18 2.87
N LEU A 9 -2.12 10.08 2.66
CA LEU A 9 -1.80 9.55 1.34
C LEU A 9 -3.07 9.07 0.64
N GLN A 10 -3.10 9.24 -0.68
CA GLN A 10 -4.18 8.78 -1.56
C GLN A 10 -3.69 7.76 -2.60
N ALA A 11 -2.37 7.60 -2.75
CA ALA A 11 -1.71 6.59 -3.58
C ALA A 11 -0.44 6.11 -2.88
N VAL A 12 0.00 4.88 -3.18
CA VAL A 12 1.23 4.30 -2.61
C VAL A 12 2.42 5.18 -3.03
N PRO A 13 3.28 5.63 -2.09
CA PRO A 13 4.40 6.50 -2.43
C PRO A 13 5.40 5.81 -3.37
N PRO A 14 5.91 6.51 -4.39
CA PRO A 14 7.03 5.99 -5.18
C PRO A 14 8.32 5.95 -4.34
N GLY A 15 9.26 5.08 -4.71
CA GLY A 15 10.58 5.01 -4.08
C GLY A 15 10.61 4.25 -2.75
N ILE A 16 9.58 3.45 -2.46
CA ILE A 16 9.66 2.41 -1.43
C ILE A 16 10.73 1.40 -1.86
N PRO A 17 11.71 1.06 -0.99
CA PRO A 17 12.71 0.05 -1.31
C PRO A 17 12.08 -1.29 -1.69
N VAL A 18 12.54 -1.90 -2.78
CA VAL A 18 11.99 -3.18 -3.32
C VAL A 18 12.18 -4.38 -2.39
N ASP A 19 13.09 -4.27 -1.42
CA ASP A 19 13.37 -5.26 -0.37
C ASP A 19 12.56 -4.98 0.92
N THR A 20 11.56 -4.10 0.87
CA THR A 20 10.70 -3.80 2.01
C THR A 20 9.85 -5.01 2.39
N ALA A 21 10.17 -5.62 3.54
CA ALA A 21 9.38 -6.74 4.06
C ALA A 21 8.05 -6.32 4.72
N MET A 22 7.97 -5.10 5.24
CA MET A 22 6.83 -4.60 6.02
C MET A 22 6.54 -3.16 5.62
N LEU A 23 5.34 -2.93 5.09
CA LEU A 23 4.87 -1.64 4.63
C LEU A 23 3.62 -1.23 5.43
N ARG A 24 3.71 -0.12 6.16
CA ARG A 24 2.60 0.42 6.95
C ARG A 24 1.98 1.63 6.27
N LEU A 25 0.76 1.47 5.78
CA LEU A 25 -0.02 2.50 5.10
C LEU A 25 -1.28 2.88 5.91
N ASP A 26 -1.32 2.50 7.18
CA ASP A 26 -2.46 2.73 8.07
C ASP A 26 -2.81 4.22 8.22
N PHE A 27 -4.08 4.50 8.47
CA PHE A 27 -4.62 5.84 8.74
C PHE A 27 -4.38 6.85 7.60
N ASN A 28 -4.43 6.37 6.36
CA ASN A 28 -4.39 7.19 5.14
C ASN A 28 -5.78 7.26 4.48
N LYS A 29 -5.84 7.68 3.20
CA LYS A 29 -7.09 8.01 2.48
C LYS A 29 -7.14 7.30 1.12
N PHE A 30 -6.78 6.02 1.07
CA PHE A 30 -6.85 5.20 -0.14
C PHE A 30 -8.30 4.79 -0.42
N LYS A 31 -9.05 5.58 -1.18
CA LYS A 31 -10.42 5.21 -1.57
C LYS A 31 -10.48 3.98 -2.47
N SER A 32 -9.48 3.85 -3.34
CA SER A 32 -9.31 2.73 -4.26
C SER A 32 -7.82 2.43 -4.41
N LEU A 33 -7.49 1.16 -4.59
CA LEU A 33 -6.16 0.70 -4.98
C LEU A 33 -6.29 -0.09 -6.28
N ASP A 34 -5.55 0.34 -7.30
CA ASP A 34 -5.51 -0.34 -8.59
C ASP A 34 -4.51 -1.51 -8.59
N ALA A 35 -4.54 -2.31 -9.65
CA ALA A 35 -3.67 -3.48 -9.80
C ALA A 35 -2.17 -3.14 -9.73
N THR A 36 -1.79 -1.91 -10.07
CA THR A 36 -0.39 -1.47 -10.12
C THR A 36 0.13 -0.87 -8.82
N ALA A 37 -0.74 -0.72 -7.80
CA ALA A 37 -0.40 -0.05 -6.53
C ALA A 37 0.81 -0.67 -5.81
N PHE A 38 1.07 -1.96 -6.02
CA PHE A 38 2.14 -2.72 -5.36
C PHE A 38 3.04 -3.50 -6.34
N GLU A 39 3.00 -3.21 -7.65
CA GLU A 39 3.68 -4.00 -8.70
C GLU A 39 5.18 -4.20 -8.45
N ASP A 40 5.87 -3.20 -7.91
CA ASP A 40 7.31 -3.24 -7.62
C ASP A 40 7.65 -3.73 -6.19
N LEU A 41 6.66 -4.19 -5.42
CA LEU A 41 6.76 -4.43 -3.98
C LEU A 41 6.62 -5.90 -3.58
N GLY A 42 7.07 -6.84 -4.43
CA GLY A 42 6.94 -8.29 -4.20
C GLY A 42 7.67 -8.87 -2.97
N SER A 43 8.51 -8.09 -2.28
CA SER A 43 9.11 -8.51 -1.00
C SER A 43 8.21 -8.25 0.21
N VAL A 44 7.09 -7.54 0.03
CA VAL A 44 6.20 -7.16 1.14
C VAL A 44 5.46 -8.40 1.65
N THR A 45 5.71 -8.75 2.91
CA THR A 45 5.06 -9.86 3.61
C THR A 45 4.05 -9.38 4.65
N TYR A 46 4.11 -8.10 5.01
CA TYR A 46 3.13 -7.42 5.84
C TYR A 46 2.72 -6.09 5.21
N LEU A 47 1.43 -5.92 5.00
CA LEU A 47 0.81 -4.70 4.49
C LEU A 47 -0.25 -4.18 5.47
N GLY A 48 0.02 -3.04 6.09
CA GLY A 48 -0.93 -2.35 6.97
C GLY A 48 -1.81 -1.38 6.18
N LEU A 49 -3.12 -1.56 6.21
CA LEU A 49 -4.13 -0.69 5.58
C LEU A 49 -5.25 -0.32 6.56
N GLU A 50 -4.99 -0.38 7.87
CA GLU A 50 -5.99 -0.10 8.88
C GLU A 50 -6.53 1.33 8.73
N SER A 51 -7.85 1.50 8.79
CA SER A 51 -8.49 2.83 8.68
C SER A 51 -8.07 3.64 7.45
N ALA A 52 -7.76 2.98 6.33
CA ALA A 52 -7.34 3.63 5.08
C ALA A 52 -8.49 4.23 4.23
N GLY A 53 -9.75 3.96 4.59
CA GLY A 53 -10.92 4.45 3.85
C GLY A 53 -11.15 3.79 2.49
N ILE A 54 -10.71 2.53 2.32
CA ILE A 54 -10.86 1.75 1.09
C ILE A 54 -12.34 1.43 0.85
N GLU A 55 -12.85 1.87 -0.30
CA GLU A 55 -14.20 1.60 -0.80
C GLU A 55 -14.20 0.51 -1.89
N SER A 56 -13.10 0.38 -2.63
CA SER A 56 -12.94 -0.61 -3.70
C SER A 56 -11.49 -1.05 -3.89
N LEU A 57 -11.32 -2.28 -4.36
CA LEU A 57 -10.03 -2.85 -4.75
C LEU A 57 -10.17 -3.37 -6.18
N SER A 58 -9.20 -3.07 -7.04
CA SER A 58 -9.12 -3.70 -8.35
C SER A 58 -8.80 -5.18 -8.21
N GLU A 59 -9.32 -5.99 -9.14
CA GLU A 59 -8.85 -7.36 -9.33
C GLU A 59 -7.34 -7.34 -9.58
N GLY A 60 -6.62 -8.25 -8.93
CA GLY A 60 -5.17 -8.38 -9.06
C GLY A 60 -4.32 -7.39 -8.27
N VAL A 61 -4.90 -6.55 -7.41
CA VAL A 61 -4.14 -5.61 -6.56
C VAL A 61 -3.07 -6.26 -5.68
N PHE A 62 -3.15 -7.57 -5.43
CA PHE A 62 -2.19 -8.32 -4.61
C PHE A 62 -1.54 -9.49 -5.38
N ASP A 63 -1.53 -9.48 -6.71
CA ASP A 63 -1.01 -10.57 -7.53
C ASP A 63 0.53 -10.56 -7.69
N HIS A 64 1.21 -9.55 -7.15
CA HIS A 64 2.63 -9.26 -7.35
C HIS A 64 3.51 -9.68 -6.17
#